data_AF-A0A432KLK3-F1
#
_entry.id   AF-A0A432KLK3-F1
#
_cell.length_a   1.000
_cell.length_b   1.000
_cell.length_c   1.000
_cell.angle_alpha   90.00
_cell.angle_beta   90.00
_cell.angle_gamma   90.00
#
_symmetry.space_group_name_H-M   'P 1'
#
loop_
_entity.id
_entity.type
_entity.pdbx_description
1 polymer ?
#
loop_
_entity_poly.entity_id
_entity_poly.type
_entity_poly.pdbx_seq_one_letter_code
_entity_poly.pdbx_strand_id
1 'polypeptide(L)'
;LVYIPTEDEKVNREGIDFHNLTEEQLRRIFFVNDFSGSTCYFRPNRIAKAIIEKEVDLSLNVKKNKLTGSFDIKTASFNYEQIKNSCIKLKVNRLGEISKAL
;
A
#
# COMPACT_ATOMS: atom_id res chain seq x y z
N LEU A 1 7.63 1.28 -5.52
CA LEU A 1 7.01 0.65 -4.33
C LEU A 1 7.49 1.39 -3.10
N VAL A 2 6.74 1.31 -2.02
CA VAL A 2 7.20 1.72 -0.69
C VAL A 2 6.89 0.63 0.34
N TYR A 3 7.71 0.56 1.38
CA TYR A 3 7.55 -0.33 2.52
C TYR A 3 7.34 0.48 3.81
N ILE A 4 6.45 0.05 4.69
CA ILE A 4 6.22 0.70 5.98
C ILE A 4 6.87 -0.16 7.09
N PRO A 5 8.00 0.29 7.67
CA PRO A 5 8.66 -0.41 8.76
C PRO A 5 7.88 -0.28 10.07
N THR A 6 7.97 -1.29 10.94
CA THR A 6 7.60 -1.18 12.36
C THR A 6 8.58 -0.27 13.10
N GLU A 7 8.27 0.08 14.36
CA GLU A 7 9.20 0.86 15.20
C GLU A 7 10.57 0.16 15.35
N ASP A 8 10.59 -1.16 15.54
CA ASP A 8 11.84 -1.93 15.65
C ASP A 8 12.64 -1.90 14.33
N GLU A 9 11.96 -2.04 13.19
CA GLU A 9 12.56 -1.97 11.86
C GLU A 9 13.03 -0.54 11.51
N LYS A 10 12.40 0.50 12.08
CA LYS A 10 12.86 1.89 11.97
C LYS A 10 14.20 2.09 12.69
N VAL A 11 14.42 1.42 13.83
CA VAL A 11 15.69 1.46 14.58
C VAL A 11 16.78 0.69 13.83
N ASN A 12 16.47 -0.48 13.27
CA ASN A 12 17.42 -1.30 12.52
C ASN A 12 17.03 -1.47 11.03
N ARG A 13 17.15 -0.40 10.25
CA ARG A 13 16.76 -0.40 8.83
C ARG A 13 17.61 -1.30 7.94
N GLU A 14 18.87 -1.55 8.31
CA GLU A 14 19.77 -2.42 7.53
C GLU A 14 19.54 -3.91 7.83
N GLY A 15 18.86 -4.23 8.94
CA GLY A 15 18.49 -5.61 9.28
C GLY A 15 17.29 -6.16 8.52
N ILE A 16 16.62 -5.34 7.70
CA ILE A 16 15.45 -5.75 6.92
C ILE A 16 15.93 -6.49 5.66
N ASP A 17 15.68 -7.80 5.60
CA ASP A 17 15.95 -8.60 4.40
C ASP A 17 14.78 -8.54 3.40
N PHE A 18 14.95 -7.72 2.35
CA PHE A 18 13.95 -7.59 1.29
C PHE A 18 13.88 -8.79 0.33
N HIS A 19 14.83 -9.73 0.37
CA HIS A 19 14.79 -10.94 -0.44
C HIS A 19 13.92 -12.03 0.19
N ASN A 20 13.69 -11.95 1.51
CA ASN A 20 12.95 -12.96 2.25
C ASN A 20 11.96 -12.31 3.24
N LEU A 21 10.98 -11.60 2.70
CA LEU A 21 9.96 -10.91 3.49
C LEU A 21 8.89 -11.89 4.02
N THR A 22 8.50 -11.73 5.27
CA THR A 22 7.38 -12.46 5.87
C THR A 22 6.03 -12.00 5.32
N GLU A 23 4.96 -12.78 5.50
CA GLU A 23 3.61 -12.38 5.10
C GLU A 23 3.17 -11.04 5.71
N GLU A 24 3.55 -10.81 6.97
CA GLU A 24 3.25 -9.54 7.66
C GLU A 24 3.98 -8.36 7.04
N GLN A 25 5.25 -8.55 6.66
CA GLN A 25 6.04 -7.53 5.97
C GLN A 25 5.49 -7.26 4.57
N LEU A 26 5.08 -8.30 3.84
CA LEU A 26 4.45 -8.16 2.52
C LEU A 26 3.15 -7.34 2.58
N ARG A 27 2.37 -7.47 3.67
CA ARG A 27 1.15 -6.67 3.90
C ARG A 27 1.43 -5.18 4.14
N ARG A 28 2.67 -4.80 4.46
CA ARG A 28 3.12 -3.40 4.67
C ARG A 28 3.77 -2.78 3.43
N ILE A 29 3.65 -3.43 2.27
CA ILE A 29 4.10 -2.88 0.98
C ILE A 29 2.95 -2.19 0.26
N PHE A 30 3.23 -0.99 -0.27
CA PHE A 30 2.27 -0.19 -1.00
C PHE A 30 2.82 0.28 -2.35
N PHE A 31 1.93 0.39 -3.33
CA PHE A 31 2.18 1.15 -4.54
C PHE A 31 1.88 2.61 -4.30
N VAL A 32 2.69 3.50 -4.87
CA VAL A 32 2.39 4.93 -4.97
C VAL A 32 1.44 5.10 -6.15
N ASN A 33 0.33 5.80 -5.96
CA ASN A 33 -0.67 6.04 -7.00
C ASN A 33 -0.53 7.42 -7.60
N ASP A 34 -0.76 8.46 -6.79
CA ASP A 34 -0.78 9.84 -7.25
C ASP A 34 -0.44 10.81 -6.10
N PHE A 35 -0.16 12.05 -6.50
CA PHE A 35 0.14 13.17 -5.62
C PHE A 35 -0.92 14.25 -5.88
N SER A 36 -1.65 14.64 -4.84
CA SER A 36 -2.68 15.68 -4.91
C SER A 36 -2.39 16.74 -3.86
N GLY A 37 -1.85 17.87 -4.30
CA GLY A 37 -1.38 18.94 -3.42
C GLY A 37 -0.29 18.43 -2.47
N SER A 38 -0.59 18.44 -1.17
CA SER A 38 0.31 17.96 -0.11
C SER A 38 0.07 16.48 0.28
N THR A 39 -0.91 15.83 -0.34
CA THR A 39 -1.29 14.44 -0.03
C THR A 39 -0.72 13.50 -1.08
N CYS A 40 -0.16 12.38 -0.62
CA CYS A 40 0.27 11.28 -1.48
C CYS A 40 -0.65 10.09 -1.21
N TYR A 41 -1.17 9.50 -2.28
CA TYR A 41 -2.07 8.35 -2.21
C TYR A 41 -1.36 7.07 -2.59
N PHE A 42 -1.71 6.01 -1.88
CA PHE A 42 -1.10 4.70 -1.98
C PHE A 42 -2.16 3.62 -2.04
N ARG A 43 -1.88 2.48 -2.68
CA ARG A 43 -2.72 1.27 -2.61
C ARG A 43 -1.90 0.10 -2.06
N PRO A 44 -2.49 -0.80 -1.25
CA PRO A 44 -1.81 -2.01 -0.80
C PRO A 44 -1.28 -2.84 -1.99
N ASN A 45 -0.08 -3.40 -1.88
CA ASN A 45 0.52 -4.20 -2.96
C ASN A 45 -0.33 -5.42 -3.36
N ARG A 46 -1.05 -5.99 -2.40
CA ARG A 46 -1.96 -7.12 -2.61
C ARG A 46 -3.22 -6.79 -3.42
N ILE A 47 -3.49 -5.51 -3.69
CA ILE A 47 -4.69 -5.07 -4.42
C ILE A 47 -4.26 -4.48 -5.76
N ALA A 48 -4.74 -5.08 -6.86
CA ALA A 48 -4.51 -4.57 -8.20
C ALA A 48 -5.16 -3.19 -8.41
N LYS A 49 -4.66 -2.43 -9.39
CA LYS A 49 -5.34 -1.19 -9.80
C LYS A 49 -6.71 -1.55 -10.37
N ALA A 50 -7.75 -0.86 -9.96
CA ALA A 50 -9.09 -1.03 -10.52
C ALA A 50 -9.09 -0.76 -12.03
N ILE A 51 -9.81 -1.59 -12.80
CA ILE A 51 -10.01 -1.38 -14.24
C ILE A 51 -10.92 -0.16 -14.45
N ILE A 52 -12.00 -0.08 -13.67
CA ILE A 52 -12.92 1.05 -13.61
C ILE A 52 -12.94 1.56 -12.16
N GLU A 53 -12.67 2.85 -11.98
CA GLU A 53 -12.70 3.47 -10.66
C GLU A 53 -14.11 3.41 -10.07
N LYS A 54 -14.22 3.29 -8.74
CA LYS A 54 -15.50 3.25 -8.01
C LYS A 54 -16.40 2.05 -8.31
N GLU A 55 -15.92 1.06 -9.07
CA GLU A 55 -16.57 -0.25 -9.25
C GLU A 55 -15.88 -1.38 -8.46
N VAL A 56 -15.09 -1.02 -7.46
CA VAL A 56 -14.38 -2.00 -6.63
C VAL A 56 -15.32 -2.52 -5.55
N ASP A 57 -15.54 -3.83 -5.55
CA ASP A 57 -16.28 -4.53 -4.49
C ASP A 57 -17.70 -3.97 -4.25
N LEU A 58 -18.35 -3.51 -5.33
CA LEU A 58 -19.74 -3.06 -5.27
C LEU A 58 -20.67 -4.26 -5.14
N SER A 59 -21.43 -4.27 -4.06
CA SER A 59 -22.51 -5.22 -3.79
C SER A 59 -23.82 -4.46 -3.61
N LEU A 60 -24.91 -4.96 -4.19
CA LEU A 60 -26.22 -4.39 -3.95
C LEU A 60 -26.74 -4.87 -2.59
N ASN A 61 -26.92 -3.96 -1.64
CA ASN A 61 -27.62 -4.28 -0.41
C ASN A 61 -29.13 -4.27 -0.67
N VAL A 62 -29.68 -5.46 -0.97
CA VAL A 62 -31.09 -5.65 -1.33
C VAL A 62 -32.05 -5.10 -0.27
N LYS A 63 -31.68 -5.17 1.02
CA LYS A 63 -32.51 -4.65 2.13
C LYS A 63 -32.56 -3.12 2.18
N LYS A 64 -31.47 -2.45 1.79
CA LYS A 64 -31.35 -0.97 1.80
C LYS A 64 -31.57 -0.33 0.44
N ASN A 65 -31.72 -1.14 -0.61
CA ASN A 65 -31.78 -0.75 -2.02
C ASN A 65 -30.67 0.26 -2.40
N LYS A 66 -29.45 0.01 -1.92
CA LYS A 66 -28.28 0.87 -2.14
C LYS A 66 -27.05 0.02 -2.45
N LEU A 67 -26.16 0.55 -3.27
CA LEU A 67 -24.82 -0.02 -3.48
C LEU A 67 -23.98 0.15 -2.22
N THR A 68 -23.32 -0.93 -1.81
CA THR A 68 -22.38 -1.00 -0.68
C THR A 68 -21.05 -1.55 -1.17
N GLY A 69 -19.93 -1.10 -0.60
CA GLY A 69 -18.59 -1.47 -1.08
C GLY A 69 -17.58 -0.36 -0.82
N SER A 70 -16.32 -0.58 -1.22
CA SER A 70 -15.28 0.45 -1.15
C SER A 70 -15.15 1.17 -2.48
N PHE A 71 -15.51 2.45 -2.53
CA PHE A 71 -15.40 3.25 -3.76
C PHE A 71 -13.95 3.57 -4.14
N ASP A 72 -13.02 3.45 -3.21
CA ASP A 72 -11.60 3.71 -3.44
C ASP A 72 -10.73 2.66 -2.74
N ILE A 73 -9.61 2.32 -3.38
CA ILE A 73 -8.56 1.44 -2.85
C ILE A 73 -7.35 2.25 -2.38
N LYS A 74 -7.36 3.56 -2.61
CA LYS A 74 -6.32 4.49 -2.21
C LYS A 74 -6.46 4.85 -0.74
N THR A 75 -5.32 4.97 -0.06
CA THR A 75 -5.18 5.48 1.29
C THR A 75 -3.98 6.41 1.37
N ALA A 76 -4.02 7.39 2.26
CA ALA A 76 -2.87 8.23 2.61
C ALA A 76 -2.22 7.79 3.93
N SER A 77 -2.89 6.94 4.71
CA SER A 77 -2.47 6.52 6.04
C SER A 77 -2.52 5.00 6.23
N PHE A 78 -1.71 4.53 7.17
CA PHE A 78 -1.66 3.16 7.64
C PHE A 78 -1.41 3.19 9.15
N ASN A 79 -2.19 2.46 9.94
CA ASN A 79 -2.12 2.48 11.41
C ASN A 79 -2.12 3.90 12.01
N TYR A 80 -3.02 4.76 11.53
CA TYR A 80 -3.18 6.16 11.98
C TYR A 80 -1.99 7.10 11.65
N GLU A 81 -0.93 6.62 11.00
CA GLU A 81 0.19 7.43 10.53
C GLU A 81 0.11 7.67 9.02
N GLN A 82 0.59 8.83 8.56
CA GLN A 82 0.72 9.10 7.12
C GLN A 82 1.88 8.30 6.52
N ILE A 83 1.60 7.53 5.47
CA ILE A 83 2.58 6.64 4.84
C ILE A 83 3.81 7.44 4.37
N LYS A 84 3.59 8.62 3.79
CA LYS A 84 4.67 9.49 3.28
C LYS A 84 5.71 9.90 4.33
N ASN A 85 5.37 9.87 5.62
CA ASN A 85 6.27 10.30 6.70
C ASN A 85 7.18 9.17 7.19
N SER A 86 6.83 7.92 6.91
CA SER A 86 7.41 6.73 7.57
C SER A 86 7.92 5.67 6.57
N CYS A 87 7.62 5.82 5.28
CA CYS A 87 7.90 4.78 4.30
C CYS A 87 9.36 4.74 3.79
N ILE A 88 9.83 3.54 3.46
CA ILE A 88 11.10 3.27 2.78
C ILE A 88 10.82 3.07 1.29
N LYS A 89 11.58 3.76 0.43
CA LYS A 89 11.48 3.58 -1.03
C LYS A 89 12.13 2.25 -1.44
N LEU A 90 11.40 1.48 -2.25
CA LEU A 90 11.88 0.21 -2.79
C LEU A 90 12.07 0.28 -4.31
N LYS A 91 13.08 -0.43 -4.79
CA LYS A 91 13.34 -0.73 -6.20
C LYS A 91 12.81 -2.13 -6.52
N VAL A 92 12.25 -2.29 -7.70
CA VAL A 92 11.74 -3.58 -8.19
C VAL A 92 12.30 -3.81 -9.59
N ASN A 93 12.80 -5.01 -9.86
CA ASN A 93 13.23 -5.38 -11.21
C ASN A 93 12.08 -5.95 -12.05
N ARG A 94 12.35 -6.31 -13.32
CA ARG A 94 11.32 -6.84 -14.22
C ARG A 94 10.81 -8.24 -13.85
N LEU A 95 11.53 -8.96 -12.99
CA LEU A 95 11.13 -10.27 -12.46
C LEU A 95 10.30 -10.15 -11.16
N GLY A 96 10.18 -8.93 -10.62
CA GLY A 96 9.44 -8.68 -9.38
C GLY A 96 10.29 -8.75 -8.11
N GLU A 97 11.61 -8.93 -8.23
CA GLU A 97 12.51 -8.94 -7.07
C GLU A 97 12.60 -7.53 -6.48
N ILE A 98 12.51 -7.45 -5.15
CA ILE A 98 12.44 -6.21 -4.39
C ILE A 98 13.79 -5.96 -3.71
N SER A 99 14.30 -4.74 -3.83
CA SER A 99 15.46 -4.28 -3.07
C SER A 99 15.23 -2.88 -2.51
N LYS A 100 16.03 -2.48 -1.53
CA LYS A 100 16.07 -1.09 -1.08
C LYS A 100 16.51 -0.18 -2.24
N ALA A 101 15.87 0.99 -2.36
CA ALA A 101 16.34 2.00 -3.30
C ALA A 101 17.59 2.69 -2.73
N LEU A 102 18.57 2.93 -3.60
CA LEU A 102 19.75 3.76 -3.32
C LEU A 102 19.35 5.23 -3.20
#